data_AF-A0AA51DV47-F1
#
_entry.id   AF-A0AA51DV47-F1
#
_cell.length_a   1.000
_cell.length_b   1.000
_cell.length_c   1.000
_cell.angle_alpha   90.00
_cell.angle_beta   90.00
_cell.angle_gamma   90.00
#
_symmetry.space_group_name_H-M   'P 1'
#
loop_
_entity.id
_entity.type
_entity.pdbx_description
1 polymer ?
#
loop_
_entity_poly.entity_id
_entity_poly.type
_entity_poly.pdbx_seq_one_letter_code
_entity_poly.pdbx_strand_id
1 'polypeptide(L)'
;MEKELKILNSKDLQVMFGFGKTKMSQVLNSGLLPVVKIGKQWVTTDAQMQEWFNKNAGKRIQIGKTLDGKPKIKALYGKTEPECKRKLKEYKKEIAKGINEVSKLTVAEYIERWLKAYKFYSLKPASYDRLESVFNNYVKDSIGYYQMGNITSNDIQKLINKMSKSLSYSSVKKIIELLRPCFKHAVLVGVIHKNPCDAVILPRQNSMAIKD
;
A
#
# COMPACT_ATOMS: atom_id res chain seq x y z
N MET A 1 -48.63 -25.86 6.47
CA MET A 1 -47.41 -26.66 6.24
C MET A 1 -46.22 -25.80 6.62
N GLU A 2 -45.60 -26.06 7.77
CA GLU A 2 -44.34 -25.44 8.15
C GLU A 2 -43.28 -25.82 7.11
N LYS A 3 -42.75 -24.84 6.38
CA LYS A 3 -41.57 -25.06 5.54
C LYS A 3 -40.39 -25.21 6.50
N GLU A 4 -39.80 -26.41 6.56
CA GLU A 4 -38.52 -26.60 7.25
C GLU A 4 -37.52 -25.54 6.77
N LEU A 5 -37.02 -24.73 7.71
CA LEU A 5 -36.00 -23.73 7.45
C LEU A 5 -34.66 -24.43 7.26
N LYS A 6 -34.36 -24.83 6.03
CA LYS A 6 -33.06 -25.40 5.68
C LYS A 6 -31.96 -24.34 5.79
N ILE A 7 -31.12 -24.46 6.81
CA ILE A 7 -29.96 -23.60 7.06
C ILE A 7 -28.75 -24.17 6.31
N LEU A 8 -28.02 -23.29 5.62
CA LEU A 8 -26.80 -23.58 4.90
C LEU A 8 -25.60 -22.93 5.60
N ASN A 9 -24.52 -23.68 5.76
CA ASN A 9 -23.27 -23.20 6.31
C ASN A 9 -22.18 -23.04 5.24
N SER A 10 -21.00 -22.56 5.66
CA SER A 10 -19.88 -22.32 4.75
C SER A 10 -19.45 -23.55 3.90
N LYS A 11 -19.57 -24.79 4.41
CA LYS A 11 -19.27 -26.01 3.64
C LYS A 11 -20.34 -26.28 2.60
N ASP A 12 -21.61 -26.09 2.93
CA ASP A 12 -22.71 -26.30 1.99
C ASP A 12 -22.61 -25.31 0.82
N LEU A 13 -22.25 -24.05 1.11
CA LEU A 13 -21.99 -23.04 0.09
C LEU A 13 -20.77 -23.38 -0.77
N GLN A 14 -19.71 -23.97 -0.19
CA GLN A 14 -18.57 -24.44 -0.99
C GLN A 14 -18.99 -25.46 -2.03
N VAL A 15 -19.81 -26.44 -1.62
CA VAL A 15 -20.34 -27.48 -2.52
C VAL A 15 -21.27 -26.85 -3.55
N MET A 16 -22.21 -26.01 -3.13
CA MET A 16 -23.19 -25.35 -4.00
C MET A 16 -22.54 -24.51 -5.11
N PHE A 17 -21.48 -23.76 -4.79
CA PHE A 17 -20.77 -22.92 -5.75
C PHE A 17 -19.58 -23.60 -6.44
N GLY A 18 -19.20 -24.82 -6.02
CA GLY A 18 -17.99 -25.50 -6.49
C GLY A 18 -16.70 -24.74 -6.14
N PHE A 19 -16.68 -23.98 -5.05
CA PHE A 19 -15.53 -23.17 -4.65
C PHE A 19 -14.71 -23.84 -3.56
N GLY A 20 -13.38 -23.76 -3.67
CA GLY A 20 -12.47 -24.13 -2.59
C GLY A 20 -12.53 -23.15 -1.40
N LYS A 21 -12.04 -23.60 -0.23
CA LYS A 21 -12.08 -22.87 1.05
C LYS A 21 -11.63 -21.39 0.95
N THR A 22 -10.50 -21.13 0.29
CA THR A 22 -9.94 -19.77 0.18
C THR A 22 -10.83 -18.84 -0.64
N LYS A 23 -11.32 -19.31 -1.80
CA LYS A 23 -12.20 -18.52 -2.67
C LYS A 23 -13.55 -18.29 -2.01
N MET A 24 -14.10 -19.30 -1.33
CA MET A 24 -15.34 -19.15 -0.58
C MET A 24 -15.20 -18.14 0.55
N SER A 25 -14.08 -18.17 1.29
CA SER A 25 -13.81 -17.18 2.35
C SER A 25 -13.81 -15.75 1.79
N GLN A 26 -13.20 -15.52 0.63
CA GLN A 26 -13.23 -14.20 -0.02
C GLN A 26 -14.65 -13.77 -0.39
N VAL A 27 -15.46 -14.69 -0.91
CA VAL A 27 -16.87 -14.41 -1.27
C VAL A 27 -17.68 -14.05 -0.04
N LEU A 28 -17.57 -14.81 1.05
CA LEU A 28 -18.31 -14.56 2.29
C LEU A 28 -17.92 -13.21 2.91
N ASN A 29 -16.63 -12.87 2.93
CA ASN A 29 -16.15 -11.61 3.47
C ASN A 29 -16.42 -10.40 2.56
N SER A 30 -16.74 -10.61 1.28
CA SER A 30 -17.04 -9.52 0.35
C SER A 30 -18.45 -8.93 0.49
N GLY A 31 -19.32 -9.54 1.30
CA GLY A 31 -20.72 -9.12 1.45
C GLY A 31 -21.59 -9.34 0.21
N LEU A 32 -21.14 -10.16 -0.74
CA LEU A 32 -21.88 -10.42 -1.99
C LEU A 32 -23.07 -11.37 -1.80
N LEU A 33 -22.93 -12.35 -0.90
CA LEU A 33 -23.95 -13.36 -0.63
C LEU A 33 -24.85 -12.93 0.53
N PRO A 34 -26.12 -13.38 0.56
CA PRO A 34 -27.08 -13.07 1.62
C PRO A 34 -26.79 -13.93 2.86
N VAL A 35 -25.61 -13.76 3.45
CA VAL A 35 -25.12 -14.57 4.57
C VAL A 35 -24.99 -13.72 5.85
N VAL A 36 -25.20 -14.36 7.00
CA VAL A 36 -25.03 -13.77 8.33
C VAL A 36 -23.85 -14.44 9.02
N LYS A 37 -23.01 -13.65 9.69
CA LYS A 37 -21.89 -14.15 10.49
C LYS A 37 -22.32 -14.35 11.94
N ILE A 38 -22.31 -15.59 12.40
CA ILE A 38 -22.60 -15.95 13.79
C ILE A 38 -21.32 -16.56 14.38
N GLY A 39 -20.63 -15.79 15.23
CA GLY A 39 -19.32 -16.15 15.75
C GLY A 39 -18.27 -16.37 14.64
N LYS A 40 -17.72 -17.58 14.56
CA LYS A 40 -16.74 -17.98 13.51
C LYS A 40 -17.40 -18.57 12.26
N GLN A 41 -18.73 -18.72 12.25
CA GLN A 41 -19.46 -19.41 11.19
C GLN A 41 -20.28 -18.43 10.35
N TRP A 42 -20.43 -18.77 9.08
CA TRP A 42 -21.34 -18.09 8.16
C TRP A 42 -22.54 -18.99 7.92
N VAL A 43 -23.73 -18.41 8.02
CA VAL A 43 -25.01 -19.10 7.84
C VAL A 43 -25.92 -18.31 6.91
N THR A 44 -26.77 -19.01 6.18
CA THR A 44 -27.87 -18.44 5.39
C THR A 44 -28.99 -19.47 5.31
N THR A 45 -30.15 -19.07 4.81
CA THR A 45 -31.24 -20.01 4.53
C THR A 45 -31.27 -20.35 3.05
N ASP A 46 -31.71 -21.56 2.70
CA ASP A 46 -31.86 -21.98 1.31
C ASP A 46 -32.80 -21.04 0.54
N ALA A 47 -33.89 -20.60 1.17
CA ALA A 47 -34.83 -19.62 0.60
C ALA A 47 -34.16 -18.28 0.24
N GLN A 48 -33.32 -17.72 1.14
CA GLN A 48 -32.58 -16.49 0.87
C GLN A 48 -31.58 -16.66 -0.27
N MET A 49 -30.92 -17.81 -0.34
CA MET A 49 -30.00 -18.13 -1.43
C MET A 49 -30.73 -18.26 -2.77
N GLN A 50 -31.88 -18.92 -2.82
CA GLN A 50 -32.71 -19.02 -4.02
C GLN A 50 -33.19 -17.65 -4.50
N GLU A 51 -33.67 -16.80 -3.59
CA GLU A 51 -34.07 -15.43 -3.92
C GLU A 51 -32.90 -14.63 -4.48
N TRP A 52 -31.71 -14.80 -3.89
CA TRP A 52 -30.50 -14.15 -4.39
C TRP A 52 -30.09 -14.65 -5.77
N PHE A 53 -30.19 -15.96 -6.05
CA PHE A 53 -29.93 -16.50 -7.38
C PHE A 53 -30.89 -15.90 -8.41
N ASN A 54 -32.19 -15.84 -8.10
CA ASN A 54 -33.18 -15.27 -9.00
C ASN A 54 -32.90 -13.79 -9.31
N LYS A 55 -32.55 -12.98 -8.28
CA LYS A 55 -32.17 -11.56 -8.46
C LYS A 55 -30.87 -11.36 -9.24
N ASN A 56 -30.01 -12.37 -9.30
CA ASN A 56 -28.69 -12.31 -9.93
C ASN A 56 -28.56 -13.23 -11.15
N ALA A 57 -29.66 -13.82 -11.63
CA ALA A 57 -29.67 -14.66 -12.82
C ALA A 57 -29.12 -13.86 -14.01
N GLY A 58 -28.19 -14.46 -14.76
CA GLY A 58 -27.51 -13.83 -15.90
C GLY A 58 -26.44 -12.79 -15.54
N LYS A 59 -26.24 -12.44 -14.26
CA LYS A 59 -25.19 -11.48 -13.85
C LYS A 59 -23.87 -12.21 -13.59
N ARG A 60 -22.76 -11.65 -14.09
CA ARG A 60 -21.41 -12.12 -13.75
C ARG A 60 -20.95 -11.50 -12.43
N ILE A 61 -20.88 -12.31 -11.38
CA ILE A 61 -20.42 -11.86 -10.05
C ILE A 61 -18.89 -11.87 -10.00
N GLN A 62 -18.28 -10.71 -9.69
CA GLN A 62 -16.83 -10.55 -9.56
C GLN A 62 -16.43 -10.39 -8.09
N ILE A 63 -15.41 -11.14 -7.69
CA ILE A 63 -14.85 -11.16 -6.32
C ILE A 63 -13.55 -10.37 -6.32
N GLY A 64 -13.45 -9.35 -5.46
CA GLY A 64 -12.29 -8.44 -5.35
C GLY A 64 -12.69 -6.99 -5.61
N LYS A 65 -12.95 -6.22 -4.54
CA LYS A 65 -13.31 -4.80 -4.62
C LYS A 65 -12.41 -3.94 -3.74
N THR A 66 -12.15 -2.72 -4.20
CA THR A 66 -11.67 -1.59 -3.41
C THR A 66 -12.81 -0.99 -2.57
N LEU A 67 -12.48 -0.08 -1.64
CA LEU A 67 -13.42 0.50 -0.67
C LEU A 67 -14.72 1.06 -1.28
N ASP A 68 -14.71 1.59 -2.50
CA ASP A 68 -15.89 2.15 -3.18
C ASP A 68 -16.72 1.15 -4.00
N GLY A 69 -16.53 -0.15 -3.81
CA GLY A 69 -17.41 -1.16 -4.39
C GLY A 69 -17.30 -1.35 -5.92
N LYS A 70 -16.37 -0.68 -6.60
CA LYS A 70 -16.07 -0.88 -8.02
C LYS A 70 -15.00 -1.97 -8.21
N PRO A 71 -15.07 -2.78 -9.28
CA PRO A 71 -13.99 -3.70 -9.64
C PRO A 71 -12.70 -2.90 -9.89
N LYS A 72 -11.58 -3.29 -9.27
CA LYS A 72 -10.26 -2.74 -9.62
C LYS A 72 -9.77 -3.40 -10.92
N ILE A 73 -10.46 -3.15 -12.02
CA ILE A 73 -10.08 -3.65 -13.34
C ILE A 73 -9.17 -2.61 -13.98
N LYS A 74 -7.89 -2.92 -14.14
CA LYS A 74 -7.00 -2.16 -15.03
C LYS A 74 -6.95 -2.86 -16.38
N ALA A 75 -7.70 -2.33 -17.34
CA ALA A 75 -7.62 -2.77 -18.73
C ALA A 75 -6.31 -2.26 -19.35
N LEU A 76 -5.57 -3.14 -20.02
CA LEU A 76 -4.36 -2.81 -20.77
C LEU A 76 -4.65 -3.03 -22.25
N TYR A 77 -4.38 -2.02 -23.07
CA TYR A 77 -4.63 -2.05 -24.51
C TYR A 77 -3.31 -2.06 -25.28
N GLY A 78 -3.29 -2.69 -26.45
CA GLY A 78 -2.15 -2.74 -27.37
C GLY A 78 -2.65 -3.02 -28.79
N LYS A 79 -1.88 -2.60 -29.80
CA LYS A 79 -2.23 -2.77 -31.22
C LYS A 79 -2.07 -4.23 -31.68
N THR A 80 -1.27 -5.01 -30.97
CA THR A 80 -0.99 -6.42 -31.31
C THR A 80 -1.04 -7.31 -30.06
N GLU A 81 -1.35 -8.60 -30.26
CA GLU A 81 -1.39 -9.60 -29.18
C GLU A 81 -0.08 -9.68 -28.35
N PRO A 82 1.13 -9.65 -28.95
CA PRO A 82 2.39 -9.67 -28.20
C PRO A 82 2.56 -8.43 -27.31
N GLU A 83 2.12 -7.26 -27.77
CA GLU A 83 2.19 -6.01 -27.02
C GLU A 83 1.28 -6.07 -25.78
N CYS A 84 0.06 -6.59 -25.92
CA CYS A 84 -0.87 -6.82 -24.81
C CYS A 84 -0.28 -7.81 -23.79
N LYS A 85 0.32 -8.92 -24.25
CA LYS A 85 0.98 -9.90 -23.37
C LYS A 85 2.18 -9.29 -22.63
N ARG A 86 2.98 -8.45 -23.29
CA ARG A 86 4.11 -7.73 -22.65
C ARG A 86 3.61 -6.79 -21.55
N LYS A 87 2.63 -5.94 -21.86
CA LYS A 87 2.01 -5.01 -20.90
C LYS A 87 1.40 -5.75 -19.72
N LEU A 88 0.74 -6.88 -19.96
CA LEU A 88 0.18 -7.72 -18.89
C LEU A 88 1.28 -8.32 -17.99
N LYS A 89 2.40 -8.77 -18.59
CA LYS A 89 3.54 -9.32 -17.85
C LYS A 89 4.23 -8.26 -16.99
N GLU A 90 4.44 -7.06 -17.54
CA GLU A 90 4.95 -5.89 -16.79
C GLU A 90 4.01 -5.54 -15.63
N TYR A 91 2.71 -5.43 -15.89
CA TYR A 91 1.74 -5.12 -14.86
C TYR A 91 1.67 -6.18 -13.75
N LYS A 92 1.74 -7.47 -14.09
CA LYS A 92 1.86 -8.55 -13.09
C LYS A 92 3.16 -8.43 -12.29
N LYS A 93 4.26 -8.02 -12.91
CA LYS A 93 5.54 -7.78 -12.22
C LYS A 93 5.44 -6.56 -11.29
N GLU A 94 4.73 -5.51 -11.68
CA GLU A 94 4.44 -4.34 -10.84
C GLU A 94 3.56 -4.69 -9.63
N ILE A 95 2.52 -5.51 -9.83
CA ILE A 95 1.70 -6.03 -8.73
C ILE A 95 2.50 -6.98 -7.84
N ALA A 96 3.35 -7.84 -8.39
CA ALA A 96 4.21 -8.72 -7.61
C ALA A 96 5.27 -7.94 -6.82
N LYS A 97 5.69 -6.78 -7.33
CA LYS A 97 6.49 -5.78 -6.60
C LYS A 97 5.64 -4.93 -5.64
N GLY A 98 4.32 -5.17 -5.54
CA GLY A 98 3.34 -4.47 -4.71
C GLY A 98 3.31 -2.95 -4.90
N ILE A 99 3.44 -2.49 -6.14
CA ILE A 99 3.36 -1.06 -6.50
C ILE A 99 1.90 -0.60 -6.36
N ASN A 100 1.58 -0.07 -5.18
CA ASN A 100 0.36 0.66 -4.85
C ASN A 100 0.29 1.98 -5.66
N GLU A 101 -0.87 2.55 -5.98
CA GLU A 101 -0.92 3.92 -6.55
C GLU A 101 -0.22 4.96 -5.67
N VAL A 102 -0.21 4.76 -4.35
CA VAL A 102 0.54 5.58 -3.39
C VAL A 102 2.06 5.41 -3.58
N SER A 103 2.54 4.28 -4.12
CA SER A 103 3.97 4.11 -4.45
C SER A 103 4.39 4.89 -5.70
N LYS A 104 3.43 5.39 -6.49
CA LYS A 104 3.69 6.33 -7.60
C LYS A 104 3.91 7.76 -7.12
N LEU A 105 3.49 8.09 -5.89
CA LEU A 105 3.79 9.40 -5.31
C LEU A 105 5.30 9.59 -5.25
N THR A 106 5.72 10.82 -5.46
CA THR A 106 7.10 11.21 -5.24
C THR A 106 7.40 11.24 -3.73
N VAL A 107 8.69 11.12 -3.39
CA VAL A 107 9.17 11.22 -2.01
C VAL A 107 8.80 12.57 -1.41
N ALA A 108 8.89 13.66 -2.20
CA ALA A 108 8.47 14.99 -1.75
C ALA A 108 6.98 15.03 -1.37
N GLU A 109 6.10 14.59 -2.27
CA GLU A 109 4.65 14.58 -2.02
C GLU A 109 4.29 13.72 -0.80
N TYR A 110 4.95 12.56 -0.65
CA TYR A 110 4.70 11.68 0.48
C TYR A 110 5.14 12.31 1.81
N ILE A 111 6.34 12.90 1.86
CA ILE A 111 6.84 13.57 3.07
C ILE A 111 5.94 14.75 3.44
N GLU A 112 5.52 15.58 2.49
CA GLU A 112 4.62 16.72 2.75
C GLU A 112 3.28 16.26 3.33
N ARG A 113 2.68 15.20 2.76
CA ARG A 113 1.44 14.60 3.30
C ARG A 113 1.66 14.02 4.68
N TRP A 114 2.77 13.33 4.90
CA TRP A 114 3.08 12.72 6.19
C TRP A 114 3.31 13.78 7.28
N LEU A 115 4.03 14.85 6.97
CA LEU A 115 4.23 15.98 7.88
C LEU A 115 2.88 16.60 8.27
N LYS A 116 2.07 16.99 7.29
CA LYS A 116 0.78 17.68 7.52
C LYS A 116 -0.25 16.79 8.23
N ALA A 117 -0.41 15.54 7.82
CA ALA A 117 -1.47 14.68 8.33
C ALA A 117 -1.13 14.01 9.67
N TYR A 118 0.16 13.72 9.94
CA TYR A 118 0.56 12.94 11.11
C TYR A 118 1.46 13.70 12.08
N LYS A 119 2.42 14.48 11.59
CA LYS A 119 3.40 15.17 12.45
C LYS A 119 2.92 16.51 12.99
N PHE A 120 2.12 17.24 12.22
CA PHE A 120 1.54 18.52 12.64
C PHE A 120 0.77 18.40 13.97
N TYR A 121 -0.06 17.36 14.12
CA TYR A 121 -0.86 17.15 15.32
C TYR A 121 -0.13 16.43 16.47
N SER A 122 1.02 15.80 16.20
CA SER A 122 1.74 14.99 17.20
C SER A 122 3.01 15.64 17.75
N LEU A 123 3.51 16.71 17.13
CA LEU A 123 4.75 17.39 17.53
C LEU A 123 4.49 18.81 18.05
N LYS A 124 5.39 19.28 18.91
CA LYS A 124 5.47 20.70 19.27
C LYS A 124 5.85 21.53 18.02
N PRO A 125 5.36 22.78 17.87
CA PRO A 125 5.63 23.62 16.70
C PRO A 125 7.11 23.68 16.29
N ALA A 126 8.00 24.02 17.23
CA ALA A 126 9.44 24.10 16.95
C ALA A 126 10.07 22.78 16.45
N SER A 127 9.48 21.63 16.78
CA SER A 127 9.96 20.34 16.27
C SER A 127 9.41 20.05 14.86
N TYR A 128 8.18 20.47 14.58
CA TYR A 128 7.61 20.43 13.24
C TYR A 128 8.41 21.33 12.28
N ASP A 129 8.65 22.58 12.66
CA ASP A 129 9.39 23.56 11.85
C ASP A 129 10.80 23.05 11.51
N ARG A 130 11.45 22.39 12.47
CA ARG A 130 12.76 21.76 12.25
C ARG A 130 12.69 20.67 11.18
N LEU A 131 11.69 19.78 11.25
CA LEU A 131 11.53 18.71 10.26
C LEU A 131 11.21 19.27 8.87
N GLU A 132 10.33 20.26 8.80
CA GLU A 132 9.96 20.94 7.56
C GLU A 132 11.15 21.68 6.94
N SER A 133 11.95 22.37 7.76
CA SER A 133 13.19 23.01 7.34
C SER A 133 14.20 22.01 6.77
N VAL A 134 14.40 20.86 7.43
CA VAL A 134 15.28 19.80 6.93
C VAL A 134 14.77 19.23 5.60
N PHE A 135 13.45 19.06 5.48
CA PHE A 135 12.82 18.58 4.25
C PHE A 135 13.07 19.55 3.09
N ASN A 136 12.73 20.83 3.26
CA ASN A 136 12.84 21.84 2.21
C ASN A 136 14.30 22.08 1.81
N ASN A 137 15.23 22.15 2.76
CA ASN A 137 16.61 22.52 2.47
C ASN A 137 17.47 21.39 1.90
N TYR A 138 17.17 20.13 2.25
CA TYR A 138 18.08 19.02 1.95
C TYR A 138 17.45 17.87 1.16
N VAL A 139 16.15 17.62 1.35
CA VAL A 139 15.51 16.42 0.79
C VAL A 139 14.75 16.71 -0.50
N LYS A 140 13.95 17.78 -0.51
CA LYS A 140 13.00 18.10 -1.59
C LYS A 140 13.67 18.14 -2.97
N ASP A 141 14.74 18.91 -3.11
CA ASP A 141 15.43 19.06 -4.41
C ASP A 141 16.47 17.96 -4.68
N SER A 142 16.84 17.16 -3.67
CA SER A 142 17.87 16.14 -3.83
C SER A 142 17.31 14.77 -4.22
N ILE A 143 16.31 14.30 -3.49
CA ILE A 143 15.67 12.99 -3.71
C ILE A 143 14.15 13.08 -3.80
N GLY A 144 13.58 14.27 -3.64
CA GLY A 144 12.13 14.44 -3.59
C GLY A 144 11.42 14.05 -4.87
N TYR A 145 12.10 14.08 -6.03
CA TYR A 145 11.55 13.68 -7.33
C TYR A 145 11.47 12.15 -7.54
N TYR A 146 12.15 11.34 -6.73
CA TYR A 146 12.05 9.88 -6.84
C TYR A 146 10.66 9.43 -6.44
N GLN A 147 10.13 8.41 -7.11
CA GLN A 147 8.91 7.75 -6.67
C GLN A 147 9.17 6.90 -5.43
N MET A 148 8.20 6.85 -4.51
CA MET A 148 8.27 6.05 -3.29
C MET A 148 8.58 4.57 -3.58
N GLY A 149 8.00 4.00 -4.65
CA GLY A 149 8.26 2.62 -5.06
C GLY A 149 9.64 2.37 -5.68
N ASN A 150 10.36 3.41 -6.09
CA ASN A 150 11.62 3.30 -6.84
C ASN A 150 12.85 3.78 -6.06
N ILE A 151 12.67 4.52 -4.97
CA ILE A 151 13.81 5.00 -4.17
C ILE A 151 14.51 3.84 -3.46
N THR A 152 15.84 3.79 -3.57
CA THR A 152 16.66 2.71 -3.01
C THR A 152 17.56 3.20 -1.86
N SER A 153 18.10 2.26 -1.09
CA SER A 153 19.11 2.58 -0.06
C SER A 153 20.36 3.25 -0.64
N ASN A 154 20.73 2.91 -1.88
CA ASN A 154 21.88 3.53 -2.54
C ASN A 154 21.64 5.00 -2.87
N ASP A 155 20.41 5.38 -3.26
CA ASP A 155 20.07 6.78 -3.52
C ASP A 155 20.16 7.61 -2.24
N ILE A 156 19.67 7.06 -1.12
CA ILE A 156 19.78 7.72 0.19
C ILE A 156 21.24 7.76 0.66
N GLN A 157 22.04 6.71 0.45
CA GLN A 157 23.47 6.74 0.80
C GLN A 157 24.22 7.81 -0.01
N LYS A 158 23.92 7.96 -1.30
CA LYS A 158 24.49 9.04 -2.14
C LYS A 158 24.12 10.42 -1.60
N LEU A 159 22.87 10.62 -1.17
CA LEU A 159 22.44 11.86 -0.52
C LEU A 159 23.29 12.14 0.73
N ILE A 160 23.41 11.16 1.63
CA ILE A 160 24.18 11.32 2.87
C ILE A 160 25.64 11.62 2.58
N ASN A 161 26.27 10.89 1.65
CA ASN A 161 27.66 11.13 1.25
C ASN A 161 27.85 12.52 0.65
N LYS A 162 26.91 13.01 -0.16
CA LYS A 162 26.94 14.38 -0.73
C LYS A 162 26.84 15.43 0.38
N MET A 163 25.87 15.28 1.28
CA MET A 163 25.62 16.26 2.35
C MET A 163 26.75 16.28 3.39
N SER A 164 27.42 15.16 3.60
CA SER A 164 28.55 15.06 4.54
C SER A 164 29.79 15.85 4.11
N LYS A 165 29.84 16.30 2.85
CA LYS A 165 30.91 17.17 2.34
C LYS A 165 30.70 18.65 2.65
N SER A 166 29.47 19.07 2.95
CA SER A 166 29.12 20.49 3.09
C SER A 166 28.40 20.84 4.40
N LEU A 167 27.88 19.85 5.10
CA LEU A 167 27.13 20.01 6.35
C LEU A 167 27.87 19.39 7.54
N SER A 168 27.56 19.86 8.74
CA SER A 168 28.03 19.24 9.98
C SER A 168 27.35 17.88 10.22
N TYR A 169 27.99 17.05 11.04
CA TYR A 169 27.46 15.74 11.42
C TYR A 169 26.02 15.84 11.96
N SER A 170 25.77 16.81 12.84
CA SER A 170 24.46 17.06 13.42
C SER A 170 23.39 17.39 12.37
N SER A 171 23.74 18.13 11.31
CA SER A 171 22.82 18.45 10.23
C SER A 171 22.54 17.23 9.34
N VAL A 172 23.55 16.43 9.01
CA VAL A 172 23.37 15.17 8.27
C VAL A 172 22.52 14.17 9.07
N LYS A 173 22.74 14.09 10.39
CA LYS A 173 21.94 13.25 11.28
C LYS A 173 20.46 13.62 11.24
N LYS A 174 20.14 14.92 11.23
CA LYS A 174 18.74 15.40 11.14
C LYS A 174 18.04 14.95 9.85
N ILE A 175 18.76 14.84 8.73
CA ILE A 175 18.20 14.30 7.48
C ILE A 175 17.72 12.86 7.70
N ILE A 176 18.52 12.03 8.37
CA ILE A 176 18.16 10.65 8.69
C ILE A 176 17.04 10.56 9.72
N GLU A 177 17.02 11.46 10.71
CA GLU A 177 15.94 11.57 11.70
C GLU A 177 14.60 11.97 11.07
N LEU A 178 14.61 12.68 9.93
CA LEU A 178 13.42 12.92 9.12
C LEU A 178 13.04 11.69 8.27
N LEU A 179 13.99 11.14 7.50
CA LEU A 179 13.71 10.12 6.49
C LEU A 179 13.34 8.76 7.10
N ARG A 180 14.08 8.28 8.11
CA ARG A 180 13.86 6.94 8.70
C ARG A 180 12.43 6.76 9.21
N PRO A 181 11.87 7.66 10.04
CA PRO A 181 10.50 7.52 10.52
C PRO A 181 9.45 7.68 9.41
N CYS A 182 9.70 8.55 8.42
CA CYS A 182 8.79 8.74 7.29
C CYS A 182 8.68 7.46 6.45
N PHE A 183 9.80 6.87 6.07
CA PHE A 183 9.81 5.61 5.32
C PHE A 183 9.34 4.41 6.15
N LYS A 184 9.59 4.40 7.46
CA LYS A 184 9.01 3.40 8.36
C LYS A 184 7.48 3.48 8.35
N HIS A 185 6.91 4.69 8.40
CA HIS A 185 5.48 4.89 8.25
C HIS A 185 4.98 4.38 6.90
N ALA A 186 5.69 4.68 5.81
CA ALA A 186 5.37 4.19 4.47
C ALA A 186 5.34 2.66 4.37
N VAL A 187 6.22 1.95 5.08
CA VAL A 187 6.17 0.49 5.19
C VAL A 187 4.92 0.04 5.95
N LEU A 188 4.64 0.63 7.11
CA LEU A 188 3.51 0.25 7.96
C LEU A 188 2.16 0.42 7.26
N VAL A 189 2.00 1.46 6.44
CA VAL A 189 0.76 1.71 5.68
C VAL A 189 0.74 1.03 4.30
N GLY A 190 1.73 0.19 3.98
CA GLY A 190 1.76 -0.60 2.75
C GLY A 190 2.00 0.22 1.48
N VAL A 191 2.74 1.32 1.57
CA VAL A 191 3.16 2.13 0.42
C VAL A 191 4.41 1.55 -0.22
N ILE A 192 5.33 1.04 0.60
CA ILE A 192 6.56 0.36 0.19
C ILE A 192 6.76 -0.90 1.03
N HIS A 193 7.54 -1.87 0.56
CA HIS A 193 7.74 -3.14 1.27
C HIS A 193 8.88 -3.12 2.28
N LYS A 194 9.88 -2.27 2.04
CA LYS A 194 11.08 -2.18 2.86
C LYS A 194 11.45 -0.72 3.05
N ASN A 195 11.96 -0.39 4.22
CA ASN A 195 12.45 0.95 4.49
C ASN A 195 13.83 1.14 3.81
N PRO A 196 13.94 2.04 2.81
CA PRO A 196 15.21 2.27 2.11
C PRO A 196 16.30 2.86 3.04
N CYS A 197 15.95 3.40 4.20
CA CYS A 197 16.93 3.92 5.15
C CYS A 197 17.61 2.84 6.00
N ASP A 198 17.09 1.60 6.07
CA ASP A 198 17.58 0.60 7.03
C ASP A 198 19.07 0.27 6.84
N ALA A 199 19.52 0.19 5.59
CA ALA A 199 20.90 -0.11 5.23
C ALA A 199 21.82 1.13 5.12
N VAL A 200 21.28 2.33 5.38
CA VAL A 200 22.06 3.58 5.25
C VAL A 200 22.99 3.75 6.45
N ILE A 201 24.26 4.05 6.17
CA ILE A 201 25.31 4.23 7.16
C ILE A 201 25.64 5.72 7.25
N LEU A 202 25.63 6.26 8.48
CA LEU A 202 26.09 7.61 8.75
C LEU A 202 27.64 7.65 8.77
N PRO A 203 28.27 8.72 8.25
CA PRO A 203 29.71 8.89 8.35
C PRO A 203 30.13 9.03 9.81
N ARG A 204 31.40 8.72 10.12
CA ARG A 204 31.96 9.00 11.45
C ARG A 204 32.12 10.51 11.62
N GLN A 205 31.93 11.01 12.84
CA GLN A 205 32.04 12.43 13.13
C GLN A 205 33.40 13.02 12.70
N ASN A 206 34.48 12.27 12.87
CA ASN A 206 35.84 12.69 12.50
C ASN A 206 36.13 12.59 10.99
N SER A 207 35.24 11.99 10.20
CA SER A 207 35.36 11.85 8.74
C SER A 207 34.54 12.87 7.96
N MET A 208 33.91 13.82 8.66
CA MET A 208 33.21 14.94 8.05
C MET A 208 34.22 15.90 7.41
N ALA A 209 33.84 16.57 6.31
CA ALA A 209 34.66 17.66 5.79
C ALA A 209 34.80 18.73 6.89
N ILE A 210 36.04 19.02 7.28
CA ILE A 210 36.36 20.09 8.22
C ILE A 210 35.96 21.39 7.52
N LYS A 211 34.97 22.11 8.07
CA LYS A 211 34.81 23.52 7.73
C LYS A 211 35.85 24.26 8.55
N ASP A 212 36.89 24.74 7.86
CA ASP A 212 37.75 25.81 8.36
C ASP A 212 36.91 27.05 8.73
#